data_AF-A0A834H708-F1
#
_entry.id   AF-A0A834H708-F1
#
_cell.length_a   1.000
_cell.length_b   1.000
_cell.length_c   1.000
_cell.angle_alpha   90.00
_cell.angle_beta   90.00
_cell.angle_gamma   90.00
#
_symmetry.space_group_name_H-M   'P 1'
#
loop_
_entity.id
_entity.type
_entity.pdbx_description
1 polymer ?
#
loop_
_entity_poly.entity_id
_entity_poly.type
_entity_poly.pdbx_seq_one_letter_code
_entity_poly.pdbx_strand_id
1 'polypeptide(L)'
;MDSHTLLVFTFPAALILLLFIWTKAKTGGSATRRPPGPTGWPLVGNMFDLGDMPHQTMYKLKAKYGPLLWLQLGSVNTMVVQSPKVAAELFKNYDIPFADRKIPDALTAFHFNESALSMNTFGAYWRVLRRICSKEFSVNKRVNETEDIRRKCTDDMVRWIEEEAAASRANGGPGEVLDLLDTKSTEGKEFFDCMNKIMELAGTPNVADFFPFLKWFDPMKIKRTMVRDMTKTMKIVSKFVKERIEEKQAGTQRAKRDFLDVLLEYEGDGKDGPDKFTVHNVNVIIMDFTSEALPAAVEEVYGKPFAFDWELSGGVTPETMDMQERLGITLRKKVPEDPIEAKEEARPDAHVEEEARPDEQAEEEARLDAQAEEDEARPDG
;
A
#
# COMPACT_ATOMS: atom_id res chain seq x y z
N MET A 1 -52.53 25.49 -10.98
CA MET A 1 -51.12 25.50 -10.54
C MET A 1 -50.77 26.93 -10.22
N ASP A 2 -50.60 27.25 -8.95
CA ASP A 2 -50.38 28.62 -8.50
C ASP A 2 -49.06 29.15 -9.05
N SER A 3 -48.98 30.45 -9.35
CA SER A 3 -47.77 31.11 -9.90
C SER A 3 -46.51 30.87 -9.05
N HIS A 4 -46.68 30.65 -7.75
CA HIS A 4 -45.61 30.24 -6.84
C HIS A 4 -45.08 28.84 -7.14
N THR A 5 -45.97 27.87 -7.42
CA THR A 5 -45.60 26.51 -7.83
C THR A 5 -44.81 26.51 -9.14
N LEU A 6 -45.20 27.33 -10.11
CA LEU A 6 -44.52 27.45 -11.41
C LEU A 6 -43.12 28.06 -11.26
N LEU A 7 -42.95 29.08 -10.40
CA LEU A 7 -41.64 29.67 -10.11
C LEU A 7 -40.69 28.70 -9.38
N VAL A 8 -41.22 27.90 -8.46
CA VAL A 8 -40.43 26.91 -7.70
C VAL A 8 -39.84 25.82 -8.60
N PHE A 9 -40.49 25.44 -9.71
CA PHE A 9 -39.96 24.43 -10.64
C PHE A 9 -39.20 25.00 -11.84
N THR A 10 -39.57 26.20 -12.32
CA THR A 10 -38.91 26.82 -13.49
C THR A 10 -37.53 27.39 -13.14
N PHE A 11 -37.34 27.93 -11.94
CA PHE A 11 -36.07 28.53 -11.54
C PHE A 11 -34.93 27.50 -11.39
N PRO A 12 -35.13 26.34 -10.72
CA PRO A 12 -34.13 25.26 -10.69
C PRO A 12 -33.87 24.69 -12.08
N ALA A 13 -34.90 24.50 -12.91
CA ALA A 13 -34.74 23.99 -14.27
C ALA A 13 -33.93 24.95 -15.16
N ALA A 14 -34.18 26.26 -15.07
CA ALA A 14 -33.41 27.28 -15.77
C ALA A 14 -31.97 27.37 -15.23
N LEU A 15 -31.76 27.23 -13.92
CA LEU A 15 -30.43 27.18 -13.32
C LEU A 15 -29.65 25.95 -13.78
N ILE A 16 -30.29 24.77 -13.82
CA ILE A 16 -29.69 23.53 -14.35
C ILE A 16 -29.35 23.70 -15.83
N LEU A 17 -30.23 24.28 -16.63
CA LEU A 17 -29.98 24.57 -18.05
C LEU A 17 -28.81 25.54 -18.23
N LEU A 18 -28.75 26.62 -17.44
CA LEU A 18 -27.66 27.59 -17.46
C LEU A 18 -26.33 26.95 -17.04
N LEU A 19 -26.32 26.11 -16.01
CA LEU A 19 -25.15 25.34 -15.60
C LEU A 19 -24.72 24.36 -16.71
N PHE A 20 -25.66 23.73 -17.40
CA PHE A 20 -25.38 22.83 -18.53
C PHE A 20 -24.77 23.58 -19.72
N ILE A 21 -25.32 24.74 -20.08
CA ILE A 21 -24.79 25.60 -21.15
C ILE A 21 -23.41 26.15 -20.77
N TRP A 22 -23.23 26.59 -19.53
CA TRP A 22 -21.96 27.15 -19.04
C TRP A 22 -20.85 26.09 -18.96
N THR A 23 -21.18 24.87 -18.56
CA THR A 23 -20.23 23.74 -18.57
C THR A 23 -19.83 23.34 -19.99
N LYS A 24 -20.79 23.28 -20.93
CA LYS A 24 -20.52 23.06 -22.37
C LYS A 24 -19.62 24.16 -22.97
N ALA A 25 -19.86 25.43 -22.59
CA ALA A 25 -19.04 26.55 -23.04
C ALA A 25 -17.60 26.48 -22.48
N LYS A 26 -17.42 26.04 -21.22
CA LYS A 26 -16.08 25.83 -20.63
C LYS A 26 -15.33 24.64 -21.23
N THR A 27 -16.04 23.60 -21.68
CA THR A 27 -15.42 22.47 -22.38
C THR A 27 -14.98 22.82 -23.82
N GLY A 28 -15.39 23.97 -24.35
CA GLY A 28 -15.05 24.46 -25.69
C GLY A 28 -13.69 25.19 -25.81
N GLY A 29 -12.89 25.24 -24.74
CA GLY A 29 -11.59 25.94 -24.73
C GLY A 29 -10.41 25.02 -25.04
N SER A 30 -9.86 25.15 -26.26
CA SER A 30 -8.64 24.51 -26.78
C SER A 30 -8.65 22.98 -26.91
N ALA A 31 -9.04 22.51 -28.10
CA ALA A 31 -8.81 21.16 -28.60
C ALA A 31 -7.33 20.89 -28.97
N THR A 32 -6.37 21.37 -28.16
CA THR A 32 -4.95 21.07 -28.40
C THR A 32 -4.31 20.48 -27.14
N ARG A 33 -3.89 19.21 -27.29
CA ARG A 33 -2.98 18.44 -26.40
C ARG A 33 -3.52 17.87 -25.08
N ARG A 34 -4.74 17.31 -25.05
CA ARG A 34 -5.14 16.40 -23.96
C ARG A 34 -5.15 14.95 -24.46
N PRO A 35 -4.82 13.96 -23.61
CA PRO A 35 -5.02 12.56 -23.96
C PRO A 35 -6.49 12.28 -24.32
N PRO A 36 -6.75 11.26 -25.15
CA PRO A 36 -8.11 10.84 -25.46
C PRO A 36 -8.84 10.31 -24.22
N GLY A 37 -10.18 10.38 -24.23
CA GLY A 37 -11.00 9.81 -23.16
C GLY A 37 -12.51 9.97 -23.39
N PRO A 38 -13.34 9.27 -22.61
CA PRO A 38 -14.79 9.36 -22.70
C PRO A 38 -15.27 10.77 -22.33
N THR A 39 -16.28 11.26 -23.05
CA THR A 39 -16.91 12.54 -22.73
C THR A 39 -17.63 12.44 -21.39
N GLY A 40 -17.19 13.23 -20.41
CA GLY A 40 -17.82 13.28 -19.09
C GLY A 40 -19.17 14.02 -19.10
N TRP A 41 -20.00 13.69 -18.13
CA TRP A 41 -21.25 14.38 -17.85
C TRP A 41 -20.99 15.79 -17.31
N PRO A 42 -21.91 16.75 -17.52
CA PRO A 42 -21.83 18.06 -16.91
C PRO A 42 -21.67 17.95 -15.38
N LEU A 43 -20.81 18.78 -14.80
CA LEU A 43 -20.50 18.89 -13.36
C LEU A 43 -19.78 17.67 -12.76
N VAL A 44 -20.25 16.45 -13.00
CA VAL A 44 -19.75 15.22 -12.36
C VAL A 44 -18.68 14.49 -13.18
N GLY A 45 -18.55 14.81 -14.46
CA GLY A 45 -17.57 14.18 -15.35
C GLY A 45 -17.86 12.70 -15.54
N ASN A 46 -16.84 11.86 -15.40
CA ASN A 46 -16.86 10.41 -15.60
C ASN A 46 -17.07 9.61 -14.30
N MET A 47 -17.39 10.25 -13.16
CA MET A 47 -17.48 9.55 -11.87
C MET A 47 -18.44 8.36 -11.89
N PHE A 48 -19.63 8.53 -12.48
CA PHE A 48 -20.64 7.47 -12.55
C PHE A 48 -20.37 6.43 -13.63
N ASP A 49 -19.45 6.71 -14.55
CA ASP A 49 -19.08 5.78 -15.61
C ASP A 49 -18.14 4.68 -15.10
N LEU A 50 -17.50 4.87 -13.93
CA LEU A 50 -16.46 3.98 -13.40
C LEU A 50 -16.98 2.77 -12.61
N GLY A 51 -18.18 2.85 -12.04
CA GLY A 51 -18.77 1.78 -11.21
C GLY A 51 -17.98 1.45 -9.94
N ASP A 52 -18.26 0.27 -9.37
CA ASP A 52 -17.71 -0.15 -8.06
C ASP A 52 -16.22 -0.54 -8.12
N MET A 53 -15.71 -0.87 -9.31
CA MET A 53 -14.33 -1.29 -9.55
C MET A 53 -13.67 -0.34 -10.55
N PRO A 54 -13.37 0.91 -10.14
CA PRO A 54 -12.92 1.96 -11.05
C PRO A 54 -11.65 1.57 -11.83
N HIS A 55 -10.70 0.88 -11.21
CA HIS A 55 -9.48 0.39 -11.86
C HIS A 55 -9.77 -0.60 -13.00
N GLN A 56 -10.72 -1.53 -12.82
CA GLN A 56 -11.12 -2.45 -13.89
C GLN A 56 -11.81 -1.72 -15.04
N THR A 57 -12.69 -0.77 -14.73
CA THR A 57 -13.37 0.00 -15.76
C THR A 57 -12.39 0.86 -16.54
N MET A 58 -11.45 1.53 -15.86
CA MET A 58 -10.37 2.30 -16.50
C MET A 58 -9.50 1.40 -17.39
N TYR A 59 -9.18 0.19 -16.94
CA TYR A 59 -8.46 -0.81 -17.73
C TYR A 59 -9.18 -1.15 -19.05
N LYS A 60 -10.48 -1.41 -18.99
CA LYS A 60 -11.30 -1.70 -20.19
C LYS A 60 -11.34 -0.54 -21.18
N LEU A 61 -11.28 0.71 -20.70
CA LEU A 61 -11.25 1.90 -21.56
C LEU A 61 -9.97 1.99 -22.42
N LYS A 62 -8.88 1.32 -22.01
CA LYS A 62 -7.61 1.27 -22.77
C LYS A 62 -7.80 0.77 -24.20
N ALA A 63 -8.66 -0.21 -24.42
CA ALA A 63 -8.90 -0.78 -25.76
C ALA A 63 -9.42 0.26 -26.76
N LYS A 64 -10.18 1.26 -26.28
CA LYS A 64 -10.79 2.29 -27.12
C LYS A 64 -9.99 3.58 -27.20
N TYR A 65 -9.44 4.03 -26.06
CA TYR A 65 -8.77 5.33 -25.96
C TYR A 65 -7.24 5.21 -25.91
N GLY A 66 -6.69 4.01 -25.82
CA GLY A 66 -5.26 3.78 -25.76
C GLY A 66 -4.68 3.87 -24.34
N PRO A 67 -3.34 3.84 -24.22
CA PRO A 67 -2.65 3.65 -22.93
C PRO A 67 -2.56 4.89 -22.05
N LEU A 68 -2.96 6.07 -22.55
CA LEU A 68 -2.98 7.32 -21.82
C LEU A 68 -4.38 7.92 -21.93
N LEU A 69 -5.12 7.86 -20.84
CA LEU A 69 -6.53 8.19 -20.78
C LEU A 69 -6.76 9.49 -20.00
N TRP A 70 -7.63 10.34 -20.49
CA TRP A 70 -8.08 11.54 -19.79
C TRP A 70 -9.49 11.35 -19.23
N LEU A 71 -9.65 11.60 -17.94
CA LEU A 71 -10.92 11.55 -17.22
C LEU A 71 -11.14 12.85 -16.45
N GLN A 72 -12.41 13.18 -16.23
CA GLN A 72 -12.79 14.24 -15.31
C GLN A 72 -13.57 13.63 -14.16
N LEU A 73 -13.09 13.73 -12.92
CA LEU A 73 -13.78 13.23 -11.73
C LEU A 73 -14.31 14.41 -10.93
N GLY A 74 -15.59 14.74 -11.14
CA GLY A 74 -16.18 15.98 -10.64
C GLY A 74 -15.49 17.21 -11.24
N SER A 75 -14.81 17.98 -10.40
CA SER A 75 -13.99 19.13 -10.81
C SER A 75 -12.49 18.82 -10.97
N VAL A 76 -12.08 17.56 -10.79
CA VAL A 76 -10.68 17.13 -10.84
C VAL A 76 -10.35 16.48 -12.18
N ASN A 77 -9.37 17.04 -12.89
CA ASN A 77 -8.82 16.43 -14.09
C ASN A 77 -7.86 15.30 -13.73
N THR A 78 -8.05 14.13 -14.32
CA THR A 78 -7.33 12.91 -13.99
C THR A 78 -6.74 12.30 -15.26
N MET A 79 -5.42 12.09 -15.26
CA MET A 79 -4.72 11.36 -16.31
C MET A 79 -4.42 9.96 -15.81
N VAL A 80 -4.83 8.94 -16.57
CA VAL A 80 -4.63 7.54 -16.21
C VAL A 80 -3.59 6.93 -17.15
N VAL A 81 -2.52 6.41 -16.57
CA VAL A 81 -1.40 5.79 -17.29
C VAL A 81 -1.55 4.27 -17.21
N GLN A 82 -1.62 3.60 -18.36
CA GLN A 82 -1.96 2.18 -18.47
C GLN A 82 -0.96 1.38 -19.31
N SER A 83 0.29 1.85 -19.38
CA SER A 83 1.38 1.26 -20.17
C SER A 83 2.71 1.42 -19.44
N PRO A 84 3.54 0.36 -19.36
CA PRO A 84 4.89 0.45 -18.79
C PRO A 84 5.75 1.49 -19.49
N LYS A 85 5.62 1.63 -20.82
CA LYS A 85 6.37 2.64 -21.60
C LYS A 85 6.02 4.05 -21.18
N VAL A 86 4.73 4.35 -21.02
CA VAL A 86 4.26 5.69 -20.65
C VAL A 86 4.54 5.98 -19.17
N ALA A 87 4.42 4.97 -18.30
CA ALA A 87 4.79 5.08 -16.90
C ALA A 87 6.30 5.34 -16.75
N ALA A 88 7.15 4.61 -17.47
CA ALA A 88 8.59 4.84 -17.47
C ALA A 88 8.94 6.25 -17.96
N GLU A 89 8.28 6.74 -19.00
CA GLU A 89 8.45 8.12 -19.47
C GLU A 89 8.10 9.13 -18.37
N LEU A 90 6.95 8.97 -17.72
CA LEU A 90 6.47 9.85 -16.66
C LEU A 90 7.42 9.85 -15.45
N PHE A 91 7.82 8.66 -14.97
CA PHE A 91 8.62 8.52 -13.75
C PHE A 91 10.14 8.66 -13.96
N LYS A 92 10.64 8.70 -15.20
CA LYS A 92 12.07 8.92 -15.48
C LYS A 92 12.37 10.29 -16.07
N ASN A 93 11.53 10.78 -17.00
CA ASN A 93 11.81 12.00 -17.75
C ASN A 93 10.97 13.20 -17.27
N TYR A 94 9.87 12.94 -16.55
CA TYR A 94 8.95 13.95 -16.04
C TYR A 94 8.65 13.78 -14.54
N ASP A 95 9.57 13.17 -13.79
CA ASP A 95 9.37 12.81 -12.39
C ASP A 95 9.05 14.01 -11.49
N ILE A 96 9.80 15.11 -11.60
CA ILE A 96 9.65 16.29 -10.73
C ILE A 96 8.26 16.95 -10.85
N PRO A 97 7.73 17.27 -12.05
CA PRO A 97 6.36 17.81 -12.19
C PRO A 97 5.24 16.90 -11.66
N PHE A 98 5.49 15.58 -11.57
CA PHE A 98 4.53 14.59 -11.09
C PHE A 98 4.90 14.00 -9.72
N ALA A 99 5.86 14.60 -9.01
CA ALA A 99 6.31 14.11 -7.71
C ALA A 99 5.30 14.40 -6.58
N ASP A 100 4.39 15.36 -6.80
CA ASP A 100 3.36 15.73 -5.85
C ASP A 100 2.16 14.79 -5.85
N ARG A 101 1.46 14.76 -4.72
CA ARG A 101 0.32 13.89 -4.46
C ARG A 101 -0.96 14.69 -4.39
N LYS A 102 -2.04 14.15 -4.95
CA LYS A 102 -3.39 14.64 -4.67
C LYS A 102 -3.76 14.20 -3.25
N ILE A 103 -3.82 15.15 -2.33
CA ILE A 103 -4.11 14.88 -0.91
C ILE A 103 -5.63 14.75 -0.70
N PRO A 104 -6.13 13.59 -0.21
CA PRO A 104 -7.50 13.44 0.26
C PRO A 104 -7.78 14.38 1.43
N ASP A 105 -8.95 14.99 1.47
CA ASP A 105 -9.34 15.95 2.50
C ASP A 105 -9.26 15.35 3.92
N ALA A 106 -9.56 14.05 4.03
CA ALA A 106 -9.40 13.31 5.27
C ALA A 106 -7.97 13.44 5.82
N LEU A 107 -6.96 13.23 4.97
CA LEU A 107 -5.53 13.24 5.31
C LEU A 107 -4.94 14.64 5.52
N THR A 108 -5.75 15.70 5.47
CA THR A 108 -5.32 17.02 5.99
C THR A 108 -5.55 17.17 7.49
N ALA A 109 -6.09 16.14 8.16
CA ALA A 109 -6.35 16.19 9.59
C ALA A 109 -5.00 16.18 10.33
N PHE A 110 -4.88 16.96 11.40
CA PHE A 110 -3.61 17.10 12.15
C PHE A 110 -2.42 17.56 11.31
N HIS A 111 -2.65 18.25 10.19
CA HIS A 111 -1.59 18.60 9.23
C HIS A 111 -0.77 17.37 8.81
N PHE A 112 -1.43 16.19 8.72
CA PHE A 112 -0.77 14.93 8.39
C PHE A 112 -0.04 15.04 7.04
N ASN A 113 -0.69 15.60 6.02
CA ASN A 113 -0.10 15.89 4.72
C ASN A 113 1.08 16.89 4.72
N GLU A 114 1.39 17.55 5.83
CA GLU A 114 2.52 18.49 5.93
C GLU A 114 3.71 17.88 6.67
N SER A 115 3.54 16.72 7.33
CA SER A 115 4.58 16.07 8.13
C SER A 115 4.84 14.61 7.72
N ALA A 116 3.80 13.88 7.30
CA ALA A 116 3.90 12.48 6.88
C ALA A 116 4.71 12.33 5.59
N LEU A 117 5.65 11.40 5.54
CA LEU A 117 6.45 11.12 4.34
C LEU A 117 5.57 10.67 3.17
N SER A 118 4.51 9.92 3.48
CA SER A 118 3.59 9.32 2.50
C SER A 118 2.71 10.34 1.77
N MET A 119 2.41 11.48 2.38
CA MET A 119 1.42 12.45 1.87
C MET A 119 1.94 13.89 1.71
N ASN A 120 3.21 14.13 2.03
CA ASN A 120 3.82 15.46 1.90
C ASN A 120 4.15 15.80 0.45
N THR A 121 4.05 17.09 0.13
CA THR A 121 4.45 17.64 -1.16
C THR A 121 5.96 17.57 -1.33
N PHE A 122 6.40 17.32 -2.56
CA PHE A 122 7.80 17.26 -2.87
C PHE A 122 8.48 18.60 -2.58
N GLY A 123 9.54 18.58 -1.78
CA GLY A 123 10.21 19.79 -1.31
C GLY A 123 11.39 19.50 -0.41
N ALA A 124 12.00 20.55 0.16
CA ALA A 124 13.18 20.42 1.02
C ALA A 124 12.89 19.56 2.26
N TYR A 125 11.76 19.78 2.93
CA TYR A 125 11.30 18.98 4.08
C TYR A 125 11.20 17.49 3.70
N TRP A 126 10.47 17.18 2.63
CA TRP A 126 10.29 15.80 2.16
C TRP A 126 11.62 15.13 1.81
N ARG A 127 12.54 15.83 1.12
CA ARG A 127 13.88 15.30 0.77
C ARG A 127 14.70 14.95 2.01
N VAL A 128 14.65 15.80 3.04
CA VAL A 128 15.32 15.55 4.33
C VAL A 128 14.72 14.33 5.01
N LEU A 129 13.39 14.30 5.19
CA LEU A 129 12.72 13.19 5.84
C LEU A 129 12.97 11.87 5.09
N ARG A 130 12.84 11.87 3.76
CA ARG A 130 13.13 10.69 2.92
C ARG A 130 14.56 10.18 3.10
N ARG A 131 15.55 11.08 3.21
CA ARG A 131 16.96 10.72 3.45
C ARG A 131 17.15 10.09 4.82
N ILE A 132 16.54 10.65 5.86
CA ILE A 132 16.60 10.10 7.22
C ILE A 132 15.98 8.70 7.23
N CYS A 133 14.77 8.54 6.72
CA CYS A 133 14.09 7.24 6.67
C CYS A 133 14.88 6.19 5.90
N SER A 134 15.44 6.56 4.74
CA SER A 134 16.25 5.63 3.93
C SER A 134 17.53 5.18 4.63
N LYS A 135 18.11 6.01 5.51
CA LYS A 135 19.35 5.71 6.23
C LYS A 135 19.12 5.05 7.59
N GLU A 136 18.03 5.38 8.26
CA GLU A 136 17.87 5.13 9.69
C GLU A 136 16.68 4.22 10.01
N PHE A 137 15.78 3.99 9.04
CA PHE A 137 14.63 3.11 9.17
C PHE A 137 14.69 1.93 8.18
N SER A 138 14.77 2.20 6.88
CA SER A 138 14.62 1.20 5.82
C SER A 138 15.92 0.55 5.33
N VAL A 139 17.04 0.70 6.05
CA VAL A 139 18.32 0.08 5.66
C VAL A 139 18.45 -1.32 6.28
N ASN A 140 19.01 -2.27 5.52
CA ASN A 140 19.21 -3.67 5.94
C ASN A 140 19.81 -3.79 7.34
N LYS A 141 20.79 -2.95 7.67
CA LYS A 141 21.39 -2.93 9.01
C LYS A 141 20.34 -2.70 10.11
N ARG A 142 19.43 -1.74 9.93
CA ARG A 142 18.39 -1.37 10.92
C ARG A 142 17.27 -2.40 10.99
N VAL A 143 16.94 -2.99 9.84
CA VAL A 143 16.01 -4.13 9.76
C VAL A 143 16.58 -5.35 10.50
N ASN A 144 17.87 -5.67 10.32
CA ASN A 144 18.50 -6.80 11.02
C ASN A 144 18.69 -6.51 12.52
N GLU A 145 18.96 -5.27 12.88
CA GLU A 145 19.04 -4.84 14.28
C GLU A 145 17.73 -5.02 15.07
N THR A 146 16.60 -5.16 14.39
CA THR A 146 15.28 -5.39 15.00
C THR A 146 14.81 -6.84 14.86
N GLU A 147 15.66 -7.75 14.38
CA GLU A 147 15.33 -9.17 14.18
C GLU A 147 14.85 -9.84 15.47
N ASP A 148 15.60 -9.70 16.57
CA ASP A 148 15.23 -10.32 17.86
C ASP A 148 13.85 -9.85 18.36
N ILE A 149 13.53 -8.57 18.12
CA ILE A 149 12.25 -7.99 18.51
C ILE A 149 11.13 -8.58 17.66
N ARG A 150 11.32 -8.65 16.33
CA ARG A 150 10.33 -9.26 15.44
C ARG A 150 10.12 -10.73 15.75
N ARG A 151 11.20 -11.50 15.93
CA ARG A 151 11.16 -12.91 16.32
C ARG A 151 10.36 -13.10 17.60
N LYS A 152 10.65 -12.30 18.63
CA LYS A 152 9.89 -12.33 19.88
C LYS A 152 8.39 -12.03 19.67
N CYS A 153 8.06 -11.02 18.87
CA CYS A 153 6.66 -10.71 18.56
C CYS A 153 5.96 -11.87 17.84
N THR A 154 6.65 -12.53 16.90
CA THR A 154 6.14 -13.72 16.21
C THR A 154 5.96 -14.89 17.17
N ASP A 155 6.95 -15.16 18.03
CA ASP A 155 6.88 -16.24 19.03
C ASP A 155 5.74 -16.01 20.03
N ASP A 156 5.57 -14.76 20.48
CA ASP A 156 4.48 -14.36 21.38
C ASP A 156 3.10 -14.55 20.72
N MET A 157 3.00 -14.24 19.43
CA MET A 157 1.78 -14.44 18.64
C MET A 157 1.47 -15.91 18.41
N VAL A 158 2.45 -16.74 18.03
CA VAL A 158 2.26 -18.19 17.86
C VAL A 158 1.79 -18.82 19.16
N ARG A 159 2.46 -18.51 20.28
CA ARG A 159 2.06 -18.98 21.60
C ARG A 159 0.63 -18.58 21.96
N TRP A 160 0.24 -17.35 21.66
CA TRP A 160 -1.13 -16.89 21.91
C TRP A 160 -2.16 -17.65 21.06
N ILE A 161 -1.87 -17.91 19.77
CA ILE A 161 -2.73 -18.73 18.89
C ILE A 161 -2.91 -20.14 19.48
N GLU A 162 -1.83 -20.75 19.96
CA GLU A 162 -1.87 -22.08 20.58
C GLU A 162 -2.72 -22.09 21.87
N GLU A 163 -2.55 -21.07 22.73
CA GLU A 163 -3.34 -20.88 23.95
C GLU A 163 -4.84 -20.76 23.63
N GLU A 164 -5.20 -19.93 22.64
CA GLU A 164 -6.60 -19.67 22.26
C GLU A 164 -7.26 -20.88 21.57
N ALA A 165 -6.52 -21.56 20.69
CA ALA A 165 -6.99 -22.78 20.05
C ALA A 165 -7.22 -23.90 21.08
N ALA A 166 -6.34 -24.03 22.08
CA ALA A 166 -6.49 -24.98 23.17
C ALA A 166 -7.73 -24.65 24.04
N ALA A 167 -7.94 -23.37 24.38
CA ALA A 167 -9.11 -22.92 25.12
C ALA A 167 -10.42 -23.14 24.36
N SER A 168 -10.44 -22.86 23.05
CA SER A 168 -11.58 -23.10 22.16
C SER A 168 -11.95 -24.59 22.13
N ARG A 169 -10.97 -25.49 21.99
CA ARG A 169 -11.19 -26.94 22.07
C ARG A 169 -11.68 -27.39 23.44
N ALA A 170 -11.12 -26.85 24.52
CA ALA A 170 -11.53 -27.17 25.89
C ALA A 170 -13.01 -26.78 26.17
N ASN A 171 -13.49 -25.73 25.50
CA ASN A 171 -14.88 -25.27 25.58
C ASN A 171 -15.82 -25.96 24.56
N GLY A 172 -15.36 -27.00 23.87
CA GLY A 172 -16.16 -27.75 22.89
C GLY A 172 -16.35 -27.03 21.54
N GLY A 173 -15.61 -25.95 21.30
CA GLY A 173 -15.57 -25.25 20.02
C GLY A 173 -14.66 -25.96 18.99
N PRO A 174 -14.70 -25.53 17.72
CA PRO A 174 -13.94 -26.15 16.63
C PRO A 174 -12.41 -25.97 16.75
N GLY A 175 -11.91 -25.29 17.79
CA GLY A 175 -10.50 -24.91 17.89
C GLY A 175 -10.12 -23.73 17.01
N GLU A 176 -11.10 -23.04 16.43
CA GLU A 176 -10.88 -21.83 15.62
C GLU A 176 -10.53 -20.65 16.53
N VAL A 177 -9.52 -19.89 16.10
CA VAL A 177 -9.10 -18.63 16.72
C VAL A 177 -9.86 -17.50 16.02
N LEU A 178 -10.91 -16.99 16.67
CA LEU A 178 -11.86 -16.07 16.04
C LEU A 178 -11.36 -14.62 15.98
N ASP A 179 -10.37 -14.24 16.80
CA ASP A 179 -9.86 -12.87 16.89
C ASP A 179 -8.37 -12.83 17.22
N LEU A 180 -7.50 -12.90 16.19
CA LEU A 180 -6.02 -12.79 16.28
C LEU A 180 -5.51 -11.50 16.94
N LEU A 181 -6.39 -10.54 17.19
CA LEU A 181 -6.06 -9.18 17.60
C LEU A 181 -6.46 -8.88 19.04
N ASP A 182 -6.88 -9.87 19.83
CA ASP A 182 -7.05 -9.69 21.27
C ASP A 182 -5.68 -9.66 21.97
N THR A 183 -4.92 -8.62 21.63
CA THR A 183 -3.71 -8.25 22.35
C THR A 183 -4.12 -8.02 23.79
N LYS A 184 -3.49 -8.72 24.74
CA LYS A 184 -3.67 -8.60 26.20
C LYS A 184 -3.52 -7.15 26.74
N SER A 185 -3.29 -6.16 25.87
CA SER A 185 -3.28 -4.71 26.11
C SER A 185 -4.51 -4.04 25.48
N THR A 186 -5.37 -3.48 26.33
CA THR A 186 -6.52 -2.65 25.90
C THR A 186 -6.09 -1.44 25.07
N GLU A 187 -4.93 -0.85 25.36
CA GLU A 187 -4.36 0.29 24.62
C GLU A 187 -3.86 -0.13 23.23
N GLY A 188 -3.31 -1.35 23.09
CA GLY A 188 -2.88 -1.90 21.80
C GLY A 188 -4.04 -2.18 20.85
N LYS A 189 -5.13 -2.78 21.37
CA LYS A 189 -6.37 -3.01 20.62
C LYS A 189 -7.01 -1.70 20.16
N GLU A 190 -7.12 -0.71 21.06
CA GLU A 190 -7.66 0.61 20.71
C GLU A 190 -6.81 1.30 19.63
N PHE A 191 -5.48 1.22 19.72
CA PHE A 191 -4.58 1.75 18.69
C PHE A 191 -4.83 1.09 17.33
N PHE A 192 -4.84 -0.25 17.29
CA PHE A 192 -5.04 -1.02 16.07
C PHE A 192 -6.39 -0.73 15.39
N ASP A 193 -7.47 -0.71 16.16
CA ASP A 193 -8.82 -0.41 15.67
C ASP A 193 -8.90 1.01 15.10
N CYS A 194 -8.31 1.99 15.79
CA CYS A 194 -8.26 3.37 15.31
C CYS A 194 -7.45 3.49 14.01
N MET A 195 -6.31 2.80 13.92
CA MET A 195 -5.45 2.79 12.73
C MET A 195 -6.16 2.17 11.51
N ASN A 196 -6.84 1.04 11.68
CA ASN A 196 -7.66 0.45 10.61
C ASN A 196 -8.76 1.41 10.15
N LYS A 197 -9.42 2.10 11.09
CA LYS A 197 -10.44 3.08 10.76
C LYS A 197 -9.86 4.27 9.98
N ILE A 198 -8.68 4.76 10.37
CA ILE A 198 -7.96 5.81 9.63
C ILE A 198 -7.67 5.35 8.20
N MET A 199 -7.16 4.12 8.02
CA MET A 199 -6.86 3.57 6.68
C MET A 199 -8.11 3.41 5.82
N GLU A 200 -9.21 2.93 6.40
CA GLU A 200 -10.51 2.84 5.72
C GLU A 200 -11.02 4.23 5.28
N LEU A 201 -10.95 5.23 6.17
CA LEU A 201 -11.39 6.59 5.88
C LEU A 201 -10.50 7.27 4.83
N ALA A 202 -9.20 6.99 4.83
CA ALA A 202 -8.25 7.49 3.84
C ALA A 202 -8.52 6.91 2.44
N GLY A 203 -8.93 5.64 2.36
CA GLY A 203 -9.28 4.98 1.11
C GLY A 203 -10.73 5.21 0.63
N THR A 204 -11.61 5.71 1.51
CA THR A 204 -13.01 5.93 1.17
C THR A 204 -13.16 7.11 0.19
N PRO A 205 -13.83 6.93 -0.96
CA PRO A 205 -14.11 8.03 -1.88
C PRO A 205 -14.90 9.15 -1.18
N ASN A 206 -14.31 10.33 -1.07
CA ASN A 206 -14.94 11.49 -0.46
C ASN A 206 -15.36 12.49 -1.54
N VAL A 207 -16.65 12.84 -1.57
CA VAL A 207 -17.21 13.81 -2.53
C VAL A 207 -16.47 15.16 -2.46
N ALA A 208 -15.99 15.56 -1.28
CA ALA A 208 -15.25 16.80 -1.11
C ALA A 208 -13.89 16.84 -1.84
N ASP A 209 -13.33 15.67 -2.20
CA ASP A 209 -12.08 15.59 -2.97
C ASP A 209 -12.28 15.89 -4.45
N PHE A 210 -13.48 15.58 -4.95
CA PHE A 210 -13.89 15.84 -6.33
C PHE A 210 -14.57 17.21 -6.48
N PHE A 211 -15.12 17.76 -5.40
CA PHE A 211 -15.80 19.07 -5.36
C PHE A 211 -15.28 19.91 -4.18
N PRO A 212 -14.19 20.67 -4.36
CA PRO A 212 -13.53 21.40 -3.28
C PRO A 212 -14.43 22.35 -2.49
N PHE A 213 -15.47 22.90 -3.12
CA PHE A 213 -16.44 23.77 -2.45
C PHE A 213 -17.33 23.04 -1.42
N LEU A 214 -17.31 21.70 -1.38
CA LEU A 214 -18.01 20.89 -0.38
C LEU A 214 -17.16 20.55 0.86
N LYS A 215 -15.85 20.83 0.84
CA LYS A 215 -14.92 20.54 1.96
C LYS A 215 -15.41 21.13 3.28
N TRP A 216 -15.87 22.37 3.26
CA TRP A 216 -16.36 23.06 4.47
C TRP A 216 -17.61 22.41 5.09
N PHE A 217 -18.41 21.70 4.29
CA PHE A 217 -19.65 21.07 4.75
C PHE A 217 -19.43 19.66 5.30
N ASP A 218 -18.43 18.94 4.77
CA ASP A 218 -18.14 17.53 5.10
C ASP A 218 -19.40 16.63 5.04
N PRO A 219 -20.02 16.48 3.85
CA PRO A 219 -21.33 15.83 3.71
C PRO A 219 -21.35 14.38 4.19
N MET A 220 -20.24 13.65 4.01
CA MET A 220 -20.09 12.25 4.40
C MET A 220 -19.54 12.08 5.82
N LYS A 221 -19.24 13.19 6.52
CA LYS A 221 -18.59 13.20 7.85
C LYS A 221 -17.22 12.50 7.89
N ILE A 222 -16.59 12.26 6.73
CA ILE A 222 -15.31 11.55 6.64
C ILE A 222 -14.23 12.36 7.35
N LYS A 223 -14.17 13.67 7.08
CA LYS A 223 -13.17 14.55 7.69
C LYS A 223 -13.31 14.60 9.22
N ARG A 224 -14.54 14.79 9.71
CA ARG A 224 -14.83 14.82 11.16
C ARG A 224 -14.49 13.50 11.84
N THR A 225 -14.83 12.37 11.20
CA THR A 225 -14.52 11.04 11.73
C THR A 225 -13.00 10.80 11.77
N MET A 226 -12.30 11.20 10.70
CA MET A 226 -10.84 11.14 10.64
C MET A 226 -10.18 11.94 11.76
N VAL A 227 -10.64 13.16 12.03
CA VAL A 227 -10.13 13.97 13.15
C VAL A 227 -10.33 13.26 14.49
N ARG A 228 -11.51 12.67 14.73
CA ARG A 228 -11.78 11.93 15.96
C ARG A 228 -10.81 10.74 16.14
N ASP A 229 -10.66 9.92 15.12
CA ASP A 229 -9.87 8.67 15.22
C ASP A 229 -8.36 8.96 15.22
N MET A 230 -7.89 9.98 14.47
CA MET A 230 -6.53 10.49 14.60
C MET A 230 -6.26 11.08 15.98
N THR A 231 -7.23 11.73 16.64
CA THR A 231 -7.04 12.26 18.00
C THR A 231 -6.67 11.15 18.99
N LYS A 232 -7.38 10.01 18.92
CA LYS A 232 -7.12 8.86 19.80
C LYS A 232 -5.73 8.28 19.53
N THR A 233 -5.41 8.05 18.27
CA THR A 233 -4.13 7.52 17.82
C THR A 233 -2.98 8.43 18.23
N MET A 234 -3.10 9.74 17.98
CA MET A 234 -2.09 10.74 18.36
C MET A 234 -1.89 10.80 19.87
N LYS A 235 -2.94 10.60 20.68
CA LYS A 235 -2.81 10.53 22.14
C LYS A 235 -1.88 9.38 22.55
N ILE A 236 -2.07 8.20 21.97
CA ILE A 236 -1.25 7.01 22.24
C ILE A 236 0.19 7.25 21.76
N VAL A 237 0.39 7.69 20.52
CA VAL A 237 1.73 7.98 19.97
C VAL A 237 2.47 9.04 20.79
N SER A 238 1.77 10.11 21.18
CA SER A 238 2.37 11.21 21.96
C SER A 238 2.86 10.78 23.33
N LYS A 239 2.23 9.76 23.95
CA LYS A 239 2.67 9.18 25.21
C LYS A 239 4.04 8.53 25.06
N PHE A 240 4.24 7.70 24.04
CA PHE A 240 5.52 7.06 23.75
C PHE A 240 6.63 8.08 23.45
N VAL A 241 6.32 9.11 22.66
CA VAL A 241 7.30 10.17 22.34
C VAL A 241 7.66 10.98 23.59
N LYS A 242 6.67 11.29 24.43
CA LYS A 242 6.87 12.01 25.68
C LYS A 242 7.71 11.21 26.68
N GLU A 243 7.37 9.94 26.90
CA GLU A 243 8.14 9.02 27.76
C GLU A 243 9.60 8.96 27.30
N ARG A 244 9.85 8.87 25.98
CA ARG A 244 11.21 8.88 25.44
C ARG A 244 11.96 10.19 25.70
N ILE A 245 11.29 11.34 25.59
CA ILE A 245 11.90 12.64 25.90
C ILE A 245 12.27 12.73 27.38
N GLU A 246 11.39 12.26 28.27
CA GLU A 246 11.62 12.25 29.72
C GLU A 246 12.78 11.32 30.12
N GLU A 247 12.86 10.12 29.52
CA GLU A 247 13.99 9.18 29.71
C GLU A 247 15.34 9.83 29.38
N LYS A 248 15.40 10.57 28.26
CA LYS A 248 16.62 11.28 27.84
C LYS A 248 16.97 12.42 28.78
N GLN A 249 15.99 13.20 29.23
CA GLN A 249 16.21 14.28 30.19
C GLN A 249 16.68 13.76 31.55
N ALA A 250 16.25 12.56 31.95
CA ALA A 250 16.71 11.87 33.15
C ALA A 250 18.12 11.26 33.00
N GLY A 251 18.76 11.36 31.82
CA GLY A 251 20.09 10.80 31.57
C GLY A 251 20.09 9.28 31.38
N THR A 252 18.92 8.67 31.10
CA THR A 252 18.83 7.23 30.86
C THR A 252 19.45 6.89 29.52
N GLN A 253 20.64 6.29 29.53
CA GLN A 253 21.33 5.91 28.31
C GLN A 253 20.83 4.55 27.82
N ARG A 254 20.12 4.55 26.69
CA ARG A 254 19.62 3.33 26.06
C ARG A 254 20.77 2.60 25.37
N ALA A 255 20.82 1.27 25.50
CA ALA A 255 21.88 0.46 24.90
C ALA A 255 21.90 0.51 23.37
N LYS A 256 20.74 0.79 22.74
CA LYS A 256 20.60 0.83 21.29
C LYS A 256 19.73 2.01 20.86
N ARG A 257 20.28 2.84 19.99
CA ARG A 257 19.63 4.00 19.38
C ARG A 257 18.62 3.54 18.32
N ASP A 258 17.37 3.98 18.40
CA ASP A 258 16.32 3.63 17.44
C ASP A 258 15.94 4.81 16.52
N PHE A 259 14.94 4.61 15.67
CA PHE A 259 14.49 5.62 14.71
C PHE A 259 13.87 6.85 15.39
N LEU A 260 13.19 6.67 16.53
CA LEU A 260 12.65 7.80 17.30
C LEU A 260 13.79 8.65 17.87
N ASP A 261 14.87 8.02 18.31
CA ASP A 261 16.04 8.76 18.79
C ASP A 261 16.65 9.64 17.70
N VAL A 262 16.74 9.13 16.48
CA VAL A 262 17.21 9.87 15.30
C VAL A 262 16.34 11.10 15.02
N LEU A 263 15.01 10.94 15.08
CA LEU A 263 14.08 12.06 14.84
C LEU A 263 14.17 13.13 15.92
N LEU A 264 14.28 12.73 17.19
CA LEU A 264 14.38 13.66 18.33
C LEU A 264 15.72 14.40 18.38
N GLU A 265 16.80 13.77 17.93
CA GLU A 265 18.16 14.34 17.90
C GLU A 265 18.50 15.00 16.56
N TYR A 266 17.55 15.02 15.62
CA TYR A 266 17.79 15.63 14.33
C TYR A 266 18.05 17.13 14.48
N GLU A 267 19.22 17.54 13.98
CA GLU A 267 19.59 18.94 13.79
C GLU A 267 19.87 19.18 12.31
N GLY A 268 19.17 20.16 11.75
CA GLY A 268 19.32 20.56 10.36
C GLY A 268 20.69 21.18 10.10
N ASP A 269 21.13 21.08 8.85
CA ASP A 269 22.40 21.64 8.39
C ASP A 269 22.28 23.12 7.97
N GLY A 270 21.11 23.73 8.18
CA GLY A 270 20.78 25.09 7.77
C GLY A 270 20.67 25.29 6.25
N LYS A 271 20.74 24.22 5.44
CA LYS A 271 20.71 24.28 3.98
C LYS A 271 19.37 23.81 3.40
N ASP A 272 18.86 22.69 3.90
CA ASP A 272 17.62 22.06 3.42
C ASP A 272 16.76 21.60 4.62
N GLY A 273 15.44 21.84 4.54
CA GLY A 273 14.46 21.35 5.51
C GLY A 273 14.41 22.15 6.81
N PRO A 274 13.75 21.62 7.86
CA PRO A 274 13.63 22.31 9.14
C PRO A 274 14.93 22.19 9.96
N ASP A 275 15.18 23.15 10.85
CA ASP A 275 16.31 23.08 11.80
C ASP A 275 16.13 21.93 12.81
N LYS A 276 14.89 21.69 13.26
CA LYS A 276 14.51 20.59 14.14
C LYS A 276 13.11 20.10 13.80
N PHE A 277 12.82 18.84 14.04
CA PHE A 277 11.44 18.37 14.03
C PHE A 277 10.73 18.81 15.30
N THR A 278 9.52 19.36 15.16
CA THR A 278 8.65 19.60 16.30
C THR A 278 8.15 18.26 16.86
N VAL A 279 7.74 18.22 18.13
CA VAL A 279 7.13 17.01 18.73
C VAL A 279 5.90 16.57 17.93
N HIS A 280 5.12 17.52 17.39
CA HIS A 280 3.99 17.23 16.52
C HIS A 280 4.44 16.50 15.24
N ASN A 281 5.47 17.02 14.56
CA ASN A 281 6.01 16.38 13.36
C ASN A 281 6.50 14.96 13.67
N VAL A 282 7.22 14.76 14.78
CA VAL A 282 7.68 13.44 15.20
C VAL A 282 6.49 12.50 15.44
N ASN A 283 5.45 12.94 16.15
CA ASN A 283 4.25 12.12 16.36
C ASN A 283 3.59 11.71 15.03
N VAL A 284 3.44 12.65 14.09
CA VAL A 284 2.87 12.36 12.77
C VAL A 284 3.75 11.39 11.98
N ILE A 285 5.07 11.57 11.99
CA ILE A 285 6.02 10.69 11.31
C ILE A 285 5.92 9.26 11.88
N ILE A 286 5.92 9.09 13.21
CA ILE A 286 5.77 7.78 13.84
C ILE A 286 4.42 7.15 13.49
N MET A 287 3.34 7.94 13.47
CA MET A 287 2.02 7.47 13.06
C MET A 287 2.00 7.02 11.58
N ASP A 288 2.66 7.77 10.69
CA ASP A 288 2.77 7.43 9.26
C ASP A 288 3.44 6.07 9.07
N PHE A 289 4.60 5.86 9.68
CA PHE A 289 5.33 4.58 9.58
C PHE A 289 4.58 3.41 10.22
N THR A 290 3.92 3.64 11.34
CA THR A 290 3.08 2.59 11.96
C THR A 290 1.87 2.26 11.09
N SER A 291 1.30 3.23 10.36
CA SER A 291 0.18 3.01 9.44
C SER A 291 0.55 2.21 8.19
N GLU A 292 1.77 2.35 7.69
CA GLU A 292 2.26 1.59 6.54
C GLU A 292 2.71 0.18 6.92
N ALA A 293 3.24 -0.01 8.13
CA ALA A 293 3.74 -1.30 8.61
C ALA A 293 2.63 -2.24 9.10
N LEU A 294 1.56 -1.71 9.70
CA LEU A 294 0.47 -2.51 10.28
C LEU A 294 -0.23 -3.41 9.24
N PRO A 295 -0.65 -2.90 8.07
CA PRO A 295 -1.38 -3.70 7.11
C PRO A 295 -0.50 -4.78 6.47
N ALA A 296 0.78 -4.49 6.24
CA ALA A 296 1.75 -5.46 5.75
C ALA A 296 2.04 -6.56 6.79
N ALA A 297 2.16 -6.21 8.07
CA ALA A 297 2.37 -7.18 9.15
C ALA A 297 1.11 -8.05 9.40
N VAL A 298 -0.08 -7.45 9.30
CA VAL A 298 -1.35 -8.18 9.35
C VAL A 298 -1.46 -9.11 8.14
N GLU A 299 -1.13 -8.65 6.94
CA GLU A 299 -1.13 -9.50 5.74
C GLU A 299 -0.07 -10.62 5.82
N GLU A 300 1.06 -10.42 6.48
CA GLU A 300 2.05 -11.48 6.75
C GLU A 300 1.57 -12.51 7.79
N VAL A 301 0.66 -12.13 8.69
CA VAL A 301 0.10 -13.00 9.73
C VAL A 301 -1.16 -13.73 9.27
N TYR A 302 -2.03 -13.04 8.52
CA TYR A 302 -3.26 -13.61 7.95
C TYR A 302 -3.02 -14.24 6.56
N GLY A 303 -1.99 -13.80 5.85
CA GLY A 303 -1.43 -14.49 4.68
C GLY A 303 -0.52 -15.59 5.18
N LYS A 304 -0.77 -16.81 4.72
CA LYS A 304 -0.03 -18.02 5.11
C LYS A 304 1.50 -17.76 5.10
N PRO A 305 2.28 -18.35 6.02
CA PRO A 305 3.72 -18.18 6.12
C PRO A 305 4.41 -18.90 4.95
N PHE A 306 4.33 -18.32 3.76
CA PHE A 306 5.14 -18.72 2.63
C PHE A 306 6.03 -17.52 2.31
N ALA A 307 7.34 -17.74 2.40
CA ALA A 307 8.29 -16.81 1.84
C ALA A 307 7.95 -16.63 0.35
N PHE A 308 7.52 -15.44 -0.03
CA PHE A 308 7.30 -15.10 -1.42
C PHE A 308 8.63 -14.68 -2.02
N ASP A 309 9.19 -15.56 -2.85
CA ASP A 309 10.18 -15.15 -3.84
C ASP A 309 9.42 -14.35 -4.91
N TRP A 310 9.48 -13.03 -4.82
CA TRP A 310 8.77 -12.16 -5.76
C TRP A 310 9.57 -12.07 -7.06
N GLU A 311 9.37 -13.03 -7.95
CA GLU A 311 9.42 -12.77 -9.39
C GLU A 311 7.98 -12.79 -9.92
N LEU A 312 7.61 -11.79 -10.73
CA LEU A 312 6.46 -11.93 -11.63
C LEU A 312 6.74 -13.16 -12.47
N SER A 313 6.12 -14.29 -12.14
CA SER A 313 6.30 -15.54 -12.86
C SER A 313 6.14 -15.25 -14.35
N GLY A 314 7.13 -15.67 -15.14
CA GLY A 314 7.12 -15.45 -16.58
C GLY A 314 5.84 -16.01 -17.18
N GLY A 315 4.90 -15.15 -17.55
CA GLY A 315 3.58 -15.57 -18.02
C GLY A 315 2.40 -14.79 -17.45
N VAL A 316 2.58 -13.96 -16.41
CA VAL A 316 1.51 -13.06 -15.96
C VAL A 316 1.23 -12.02 -17.04
N THR A 317 0.09 -12.14 -17.72
CA THR A 317 -0.41 -11.13 -18.65
C THR A 317 -1.46 -10.26 -17.95
N PRO A 318 -1.77 -9.07 -18.47
CA PRO A 318 -2.86 -8.25 -17.94
C PRO A 318 -4.22 -8.98 -17.86
N GLU A 319 -4.41 -10.05 -18.63
CA GLU A 319 -5.60 -10.89 -18.64
C GLU A 319 -5.61 -11.95 -17.53
N THR A 320 -4.44 -12.34 -17.02
CA THR A 320 -4.29 -13.36 -15.96
C THR A 320 -4.08 -12.75 -14.57
N MET A 321 -3.94 -11.43 -14.48
CA MET A 321 -3.75 -10.73 -13.21
C MET A 321 -5.07 -10.67 -12.42
N ASP A 322 -5.05 -11.02 -11.14
CA ASP A 322 -6.22 -10.87 -10.27
C ASP A 322 -6.53 -9.38 -10.07
N MET A 323 -7.66 -8.94 -10.61
CA MET A 323 -8.12 -7.55 -10.55
C MET A 323 -9.29 -7.37 -9.57
N GLN A 324 -9.66 -8.38 -8.79
CA GLN A 324 -10.81 -8.33 -7.90
C GLN A 324 -10.58 -7.53 -6.61
N GLU A 325 -9.34 -7.07 -6.39
CA GLU A 325 -8.98 -6.26 -5.24
C GLU A 325 -9.70 -4.91 -5.25
N ARG A 326 -10.29 -4.55 -4.10
CA ARG A 326 -10.88 -3.23 -3.90
C ARG A 326 -9.76 -2.26 -3.55
N LEU A 327 -9.65 -1.18 -4.31
CA LEU A 327 -8.62 -0.17 -4.14
C LEU A 327 -8.63 0.37 -2.70
N GLY A 328 -7.51 0.16 -2.02
CA GLY A 328 -7.19 0.63 -0.68
C GLY A 328 -5.70 0.44 -0.50
N ILE A 329 -5.06 1.18 0.40
CA ILE A 329 -3.60 1.11 0.68
C ILE A 329 -3.26 -0.22 1.40
N THR A 330 -4.03 -1.27 1.14
CA THR A 330 -3.90 -2.61 1.68
C THR A 330 -4.57 -3.56 0.67
N LEU A 331 -3.79 -4.49 0.14
CA LEU A 331 -4.29 -5.54 -0.74
C LEU A 331 -5.18 -6.44 0.13
N ARG A 332 -6.42 -6.66 -0.28
CA ARG A 332 -7.26 -7.73 0.29
C ARG A 332 -7.81 -8.54 -0.86
N LYS A 333 -7.29 -9.76 -1.03
CA LYS A 333 -7.87 -10.75 -1.94
C LYS A 333 -9.25 -11.14 -1.41
N LYS A 334 -10.24 -11.16 -2.31
CA LYS A 334 -11.66 -11.35 -1.97
C LYS A 334 -11.99 -12.80 -1.55
N VAL A 335 -11.14 -13.76 -1.89
CA VAL A 335 -11.33 -15.19 -1.60
C VAL A 335 -9.96 -15.81 -1.29
N PRO A 336 -9.75 -16.41 -0.10
CA PRO A 336 -8.57 -17.24 0.16
C PRO A 336 -8.69 -18.51 -0.70
N GLU A 337 -7.69 -18.81 -1.51
CA GLU A 337 -7.60 -20.13 -2.17
C GLU A 337 -7.18 -21.19 -1.15
N ASP A 338 -7.70 -22.41 -1.34
CA ASP A 338 -7.33 -23.59 -0.56
C ASP A 338 -5.81 -23.78 -0.59
N PRO A 339 -5.17 -24.18 0.52
CA PRO A 339 -3.73 -24.39 0.54
C PRO A 339 -3.33 -25.48 -0.46
N ILE A 340 -2.42 -25.14 -1.37
CA ILE A 340 -1.58 -26.16 -2.00
C ILE A 340 -0.59 -26.57 -0.90
N GLU A 341 -0.69 -27.82 -0.42
CA GLU A 341 0.31 -28.38 0.50
C GLU A 341 1.69 -28.22 -0.12
N ALA A 342 2.57 -27.48 0.55
CA ALA A 342 3.98 -27.49 0.21
C ALA A 342 4.46 -28.93 0.38
N LYS A 343 4.89 -29.56 -0.71
CA LYS A 343 5.56 -30.85 -0.63
C LYS A 343 6.76 -30.65 0.30
N GLU A 344 6.76 -31.39 1.38
CA GLU A 344 7.89 -31.55 2.29
C GLU A 344 9.05 -32.10 1.46
N GLU A 345 9.91 -31.21 0.96
CA GLU A 345 11.20 -31.63 0.41
C GLU A 345 12.02 -32.15 1.59
N ALA A 346 12.04 -33.47 1.70
CA ALA A 346 12.87 -34.19 2.65
C ALA A 346 14.32 -33.73 2.49
N ARG A 347 14.87 -33.20 3.58
CA ARG A 347 16.30 -33.00 3.77
C ARG A 347 17.02 -34.35 3.58
N PRO A 348 17.96 -34.50 2.65
CA PRO A 348 18.66 -35.78 2.49
C PRO A 348 19.79 -35.85 3.52
N ASP A 349 19.54 -36.55 4.62
CA ASP A 349 20.64 -37.13 5.41
C ASP A 349 20.93 -38.54 4.88
N ALA A 350 22.14 -38.66 4.33
CA ALA A 350 22.99 -39.85 4.21
C ALA A 350 22.42 -41.20 3.70
N HIS A 351 22.99 -41.61 2.56
CA HIS A 351 23.11 -42.98 2.02
C HIS A 351 21.85 -43.69 1.52
N VAL A 352 21.58 -43.56 0.21
CA VAL A 352 21.13 -44.66 -0.66
C VAL A 352 21.71 -44.42 -2.07
N GLU A 353 22.12 -45.51 -2.71
CA GLU A 353 22.84 -45.63 -3.98
C GLU A 353 22.19 -44.91 -5.17
N GLU A 354 23.04 -44.33 -6.03
CA GLU A 354 22.69 -43.70 -7.29
C GLU A 354 22.37 -44.79 -8.34
N GLU A 355 21.09 -45.08 -8.56
CA GLU A 355 20.64 -45.82 -9.74
C GLU A 355 20.75 -44.88 -10.96
N ALA A 356 21.73 -45.16 -11.81
CA ALA A 356 21.96 -44.48 -13.08
C ALA A 356 20.76 -44.61 -14.02
N ARG A 357 20.50 -43.54 -14.79
CA ARG A 357 19.46 -43.51 -15.82
C ARG A 357 19.76 -44.58 -16.89
N PRO A 358 18.74 -45.33 -17.38
CA PRO A 358 18.93 -46.39 -18.40
C PRO A 358 19.62 -45.89 -19.69
N ASP A 359 19.50 -44.59 -19.98
CA ASP A 359 20.03 -43.99 -21.19
C ASP A 359 21.53 -43.68 -21.10
N GLU A 360 22.09 -43.52 -19.90
CA GLU A 360 23.55 -43.29 -19.71
C GLU A 360 24.35 -44.60 -19.70
N GLN A 361 23.76 -45.72 -19.22
CA GLN A 361 24.41 -47.04 -19.30
C GLN A 361 24.52 -47.55 -20.74
N ALA A 362 23.54 -47.27 -21.59
CA ALA A 362 23.61 -47.64 -23.00
C ALA A 362 24.67 -46.82 -23.78
N GLU A 363 24.92 -45.57 -23.38
CA GLU A 363 25.95 -44.72 -23.99
C GLU A 363 27.37 -45.08 -23.49
N GLU A 364 27.48 -45.58 -22.25
CA GLU A 364 28.74 -46.07 -21.69
C GLU A 364 29.12 -47.47 -22.23
N GLU A 365 28.17 -48.40 -22.36
CA GLU A 365 28.41 -49.70 -23.02
C GLU A 365 28.80 -49.51 -24.50
N ALA A 366 28.11 -48.62 -25.23
CA ALA A 366 28.46 -48.34 -26.63
C ALA A 366 29.86 -47.70 -26.79
N ARG A 367 30.33 -46.94 -25.78
CA ARG A 367 31.68 -46.38 -25.76
C ARG A 367 32.74 -47.42 -25.43
N LEU A 368 32.45 -48.35 -24.52
CA LEU A 368 33.38 -49.43 -24.15
C LEU A 368 33.53 -50.46 -25.28
N ASP A 369 32.45 -50.79 -25.99
CA ASP A 369 32.51 -51.69 -27.16
C ASP A 369 33.29 -51.06 -28.33
N ALA A 370 33.10 -49.76 -28.60
CA ALA A 370 33.86 -49.06 -29.63
C ALA A 370 35.36 -48.98 -29.32
N GLN A 371 35.72 -48.93 -28.03
CA GLN A 371 37.11 -48.87 -27.58
C GLN A 371 37.77 -50.26 -27.57
N ALA A 372 37.00 -51.33 -27.37
CA ALA A 372 37.47 -52.71 -27.52
C ALA A 372 37.74 -53.11 -28.98
N GLU A 373 36.94 -52.61 -29.94
CA GLU A 373 37.19 -52.84 -31.38
C GLU A 373 38.42 -52.04 -31.90
N GLU A 374 38.74 -50.87 -31.33
CA GLU A 374 39.94 -50.11 -31.69
C GLU A 374 41.24 -50.74 -31.15
N ASP A 375 41.20 -51.41 -29.99
CA ASP A 375 42.36 -52.10 -29.42
C ASP A 375 42.63 -53.48 -30.05
N GLU A 376 41.62 -54.17 -30.61
CA GLU A 376 41.81 -55.41 -31.38
C GLU A 376 42.33 -55.18 -32.81
N ALA A 377 42.20 -53.96 -33.35
CA ALA A 377 42.63 -53.63 -34.71
C ALA A 377 44.10 -53.16 -34.82
N ARG A 378 44.87 -53.19 -33.73
CA ARG A 378 46.28 -52.77 -33.72
C ARG A 378 47.20 -53.97 -33.94
N PRO A 379 47.83 -54.14 -35.12
CA PRO A 379 48.74 -55.26 -35.36
C PRO A 379 50.05 -55.04 -34.60
N ASP A 380 50.45 -56.03 -33.81
CA ASP A 380 51.76 -56.09 -33.14
C ASP A 380 52.90 -55.89 -34.14
N GLY A 381 53.65 -54.79 -33.96
CA GLY A 381 54.81 -54.42 -34.76
C GLY A 381 55.63 -53.31 -34.11
#